data_AF-A0A842T2N1-F1
#
_entry.id   AF-A0A842T2N1-F1
#
_cell.length_a   1.000
_cell.length_b   1.000
_cell.length_c   1.000
_cell.angle_alpha   90.00
_cell.angle_beta   90.00
_cell.angle_gamma   90.00
#
_symmetry.space_group_name_H-M   'P 1'
#
loop_
_entity.id
_entity.type
_entity.pdbx_description
1 polymer ?
#
loop_
_entity_poly.entity_id
_entity_poly.type
_entity_poly.pdbx_seq_one_letter_code
_entity_poly.pdbx_strand_id
1 'polypeptide(L)'
;MRKIHASAIEEPRKKANPEPLSEGIRKPRPRGFFAKMSDEELVDFAQKYIDGNGIKSRSALAKADNGLYQTLGKRKLAGRVKLEADERLWARYPDDELIAYVQGYVDRNGIRSRTELAEKASGPYFALWRRKLLGGVKLKADERAWRNYPDNQLVAYAQKFVDENGIESRYGLRMADCGLIKALWERKLLDNVKFTKDKKAWKLYSDEELVDYAQNFADDNGILKISMLRKAGDSLYRALRRRNLIPKIDFAAGNRSWKGFSDDKLVEYAKKHAAENDIESRTGLFRSDGSMYHILRKRKLLDRVFDNLDEDG
;
A
#
# COMPACT_ATOMS: atom_id res chain seq x y z
N MET A 1 9.78 -28.01 41.74
CA MET A 1 9.01 -28.67 40.67
C MET A 1 8.24 -27.62 39.87
N ARG A 2 8.81 -27.14 38.75
CA ARG A 2 8.18 -26.13 37.88
C ARG A 2 7.43 -26.85 36.77
N LYS A 3 6.11 -26.62 36.66
CA LYS A 3 5.28 -27.11 35.55
C LYS A 3 5.53 -26.21 34.34
N ILE A 4 6.04 -26.79 33.26
CA ILE A 4 6.21 -26.14 31.96
C ILE A 4 4.84 -26.21 31.26
N HIS A 5 4.22 -25.06 31.02
CA HIS A 5 3.05 -24.98 30.15
C HIS A 5 3.51 -25.02 28.68
N ALA A 6 3.15 -26.10 28.00
CA ALA A 6 3.31 -26.22 26.56
C ALA A 6 2.38 -25.22 25.85
N SER A 7 2.95 -24.26 25.12
CA SER A 7 2.19 -23.38 24.23
C SER A 7 1.71 -24.18 23.03
N ALA A 8 0.40 -24.21 22.82
CA ALA A 8 -0.20 -24.72 21.60
C ALA A 8 0.28 -23.89 20.41
N ILE A 9 0.94 -24.53 19.46
CA ILE A 9 1.27 -23.98 18.16
C ILE A 9 -0.06 -23.89 17.40
N GLU A 10 -0.60 -22.68 17.22
CA GLU A 10 -1.72 -22.45 16.32
C GLU A 10 -1.28 -22.74 14.89
N GLU A 11 -1.85 -23.77 14.28
CA GLU A 11 -1.67 -24.04 12.85
C GLU A 11 -2.16 -22.85 12.01
N PRO A 12 -1.48 -22.52 10.90
CA PRO A 12 -1.93 -21.48 10.00
C PRO A 12 -3.32 -21.82 9.47
N ARG A 13 -4.29 -20.94 9.71
CA ARG A 13 -5.63 -21.00 9.12
C ARG A 13 -5.49 -21.09 7.60
N LYS A 14 -5.63 -22.32 7.08
CA LYS A 14 -5.83 -22.56 5.65
C LYS A 14 -7.00 -21.70 5.22
N LYS A 15 -6.75 -20.78 4.28
CA LYS A 15 -7.82 -20.06 3.59
C LYS A 15 -8.79 -21.11 3.09
N ALA A 16 -10.03 -21.08 3.57
CA ALA A 16 -11.10 -21.90 3.03
C ALA A 16 -11.13 -21.63 1.52
N ASN A 17 -10.75 -22.62 0.72
CA ASN A 17 -11.08 -22.61 -0.69
C ASN A 17 -12.60 -22.46 -0.76
N PRO A 18 -13.14 -21.50 -1.53
CA PRO A 18 -14.57 -21.50 -1.79
C PRO A 18 -14.93 -22.87 -2.36
N GLU A 19 -15.97 -23.47 -1.79
CA GLU A 19 -16.50 -24.76 -2.22
C GLU A 19 -16.56 -24.81 -3.76
N PRO A 20 -16.10 -25.91 -4.40
CA PRO A 20 -16.28 -26.07 -5.82
C PRO A 20 -17.79 -26.05 -6.09
N LEU A 21 -18.24 -25.00 -6.78
CA LEU A 21 -19.58 -24.94 -7.37
C LEU A 21 -19.77 -26.23 -8.16
N SER A 22 -20.64 -27.10 -7.64
CA SER A 22 -21.05 -28.41 -8.16
C SER A 22 -20.47 -28.77 -9.53
N GLU A 23 -19.61 -29.79 -9.56
CA GLU A 23 -19.11 -30.46 -10.76
C GLU A 23 -20.25 -31.07 -11.59
N GLY A 24 -20.98 -30.21 -12.30
CA GLY A 24 -21.73 -30.59 -13.48
C GLY A 24 -20.88 -30.24 -14.68
N ILE A 25 -20.29 -31.25 -15.33
CA ILE A 25 -19.66 -31.10 -16.65
C ILE A 25 -20.67 -30.41 -17.55
N ARG A 26 -20.47 -29.11 -17.81
CA ARG A 26 -21.35 -28.35 -18.69
C ARG A 26 -21.19 -28.91 -20.08
N LYS A 27 -22.19 -29.65 -20.54
CA LYS A 27 -22.23 -30.10 -21.94
C LYS A 27 -21.99 -28.88 -22.83
N PRO A 28 -20.99 -28.92 -23.74
CA PRO A 28 -20.71 -27.81 -24.62
C PRO A 28 -21.99 -27.50 -25.41
N ARG A 29 -22.42 -26.24 -25.32
CA ARG A 29 -23.61 -25.79 -26.05
C ARG A 29 -23.30 -25.75 -27.54
N PRO A 30 -24.25 -26.16 -28.40
CA PRO A 30 -24.07 -26.05 -29.84
C PRO A 30 -23.81 -24.59 -30.26
N ARG A 31 -23.02 -24.42 -31.31
CA ARG A 31 -22.69 -23.08 -31.83
C ARG A 31 -23.99 -22.35 -32.20
N GLY A 32 -24.12 -21.11 -31.74
CA GLY A 32 -25.32 -20.31 -31.98
C GLY A 32 -26.53 -20.65 -31.10
N PHE A 33 -26.34 -21.40 -30.00
CA PHE A 33 -27.42 -21.71 -29.04
C PHE A 33 -28.27 -20.48 -28.66
N PHE A 34 -27.64 -19.38 -28.28
CA PHE A 34 -28.34 -18.13 -27.92
C PHE A 34 -28.82 -17.30 -29.11
N ALA A 35 -28.30 -17.56 -30.32
CA ALA A 35 -28.70 -16.82 -31.52
C ALA A 35 -30.12 -17.19 -31.99
N LYS A 36 -30.60 -18.39 -31.60
CA LYS A 36 -31.94 -18.88 -31.92
C LYS A 36 -33.02 -18.41 -30.95
N MET A 37 -32.63 -17.83 -29.80
CA MET A 37 -33.57 -17.32 -28.80
C MET A 37 -33.99 -15.90 -29.17
N SER A 38 -35.27 -15.57 -28.96
CA SER A 38 -35.75 -14.18 -28.95
C SER A 38 -35.12 -13.38 -27.79
N ASP A 39 -35.30 -12.05 -27.78
CA ASP A 39 -34.81 -11.20 -26.69
C ASP A 39 -35.43 -11.60 -25.34
N GLU A 40 -36.73 -11.90 -25.32
CA GLU A 40 -37.48 -12.28 -24.12
C GLU A 40 -37.04 -13.65 -23.60
N GLU A 41 -36.97 -14.66 -24.47
CA GLU A 41 -36.51 -16.00 -24.09
C GLU A 41 -35.08 -15.97 -23.54
N LEU A 42 -34.21 -15.12 -24.12
CA LEU A 42 -32.84 -14.97 -23.65
C LEU A 42 -32.78 -14.30 -22.27
N VAL A 43 -33.62 -13.29 -22.00
CA VAL A 43 -33.70 -12.63 -20.69
C VAL A 43 -34.24 -13.60 -19.64
N ASP A 44 -35.29 -14.34 -19.95
CA ASP A 44 -35.87 -15.34 -19.04
C ASP A 44 -34.89 -16.48 -18.74
N PHE A 45 -34.20 -16.97 -19.78
CA PHE A 45 -33.13 -17.95 -19.61
C PHE A 45 -32.02 -17.41 -18.72
N ALA A 46 -31.57 -16.17 -18.97
CA ALA A 46 -30.51 -15.54 -18.18
C ALA A 46 -30.90 -15.38 -16.72
N GLN A 47 -32.15 -14.97 -16.45
CA GLN A 47 -32.64 -14.80 -15.08
C GLN A 47 -32.69 -16.14 -14.35
N LYS A 48 -33.29 -17.17 -14.95
CA LYS A 48 -33.31 -18.53 -14.39
C LYS A 48 -31.91 -19.05 -14.11
N TYR A 49 -30.98 -18.78 -15.03
CA TYR A 49 -29.59 -19.18 -14.89
C TYR A 49 -28.88 -18.47 -13.72
N ILE A 50 -29.10 -17.16 -13.57
CA ILE A 50 -28.56 -16.36 -12.46
C ILE A 50 -29.10 -16.83 -11.13
N ASP A 51 -30.42 -16.99 -11.02
CA ASP A 51 -31.10 -17.38 -9.80
C ASP A 51 -30.67 -18.80 -9.39
N GLY A 52 -30.67 -19.74 -10.35
CA GLY A 52 -30.29 -21.13 -10.11
C GLY A 52 -28.81 -21.35 -9.79
N ASN A 53 -27.93 -20.40 -10.11
CA ASN A 53 -26.49 -20.47 -9.81
C ASN A 53 -26.06 -19.44 -8.74
N GLY A 54 -26.99 -18.72 -8.11
CA GLY A 54 -26.69 -17.70 -7.09
C GLY A 54 -25.75 -16.59 -7.58
N ILE A 55 -25.85 -16.18 -8.84
CA ILE A 55 -24.92 -15.22 -9.46
C ILE A 55 -25.27 -13.80 -9.01
N LYS A 56 -24.40 -13.18 -8.22
CA LYS A 56 -24.69 -11.87 -7.62
C LYS A 56 -24.26 -10.66 -8.45
N SER A 57 -23.34 -10.82 -9.40
CA SER A 57 -22.75 -9.69 -10.14
C SER A 57 -22.51 -9.98 -11.61
N ARG A 58 -22.33 -8.92 -12.43
CA ARG A 58 -22.01 -9.06 -13.87
C ARG A 58 -20.68 -9.77 -14.10
N SER A 59 -19.68 -9.51 -13.25
CA SER A 59 -18.38 -10.18 -13.33
C SER A 59 -18.49 -11.66 -12.96
N ALA A 60 -19.32 -12.00 -11.98
CA ALA A 60 -19.63 -13.40 -11.67
C ALA A 60 -20.38 -14.08 -12.83
N LEU A 61 -21.31 -13.39 -13.49
CA LEU A 61 -21.99 -13.90 -14.69
C LEU A 61 -21.02 -14.13 -15.85
N ALA A 62 -20.10 -13.20 -16.10
CA ALA A 62 -19.10 -13.35 -17.16
C ALA A 62 -18.14 -14.53 -16.90
N LYS A 63 -17.77 -14.78 -15.64
CA LYS A 63 -16.96 -15.94 -15.24
C LYS A 63 -17.75 -17.24 -15.33
N ALA A 64 -19.00 -17.23 -14.88
CA ALA A 64 -19.86 -18.39 -14.93
C ALA A 64 -20.20 -18.75 -16.37
N ASP A 65 -20.62 -17.81 -17.21
CA ASP A 65 -21.00 -18.03 -18.60
C ASP A 65 -20.73 -16.80 -19.47
N ASN A 66 -19.49 -16.71 -19.96
CA ASN A 66 -19.07 -15.63 -20.83
C ASN A 66 -19.90 -15.57 -22.13
N GLY A 67 -20.34 -16.71 -22.66
CA GLY A 67 -21.15 -16.75 -23.88
C GLY A 67 -22.52 -16.08 -23.70
N LEU A 68 -23.17 -16.34 -22.57
CA LEU A 68 -24.42 -15.69 -22.18
C LEU A 68 -24.21 -14.19 -21.95
N TYR A 69 -23.20 -13.83 -21.14
CA TYR A 69 -22.87 -12.45 -20.83
C TYR A 69 -22.61 -11.59 -22.08
N GLN A 70 -21.78 -12.11 -23.00
CA GLN A 70 -21.46 -11.42 -24.26
C GLN A 70 -22.70 -11.27 -25.15
N THR A 71 -23.54 -12.30 -25.24
CA THR A 71 -24.77 -12.22 -26.05
C THR A 71 -25.75 -11.17 -25.50
N LEU A 72 -25.96 -11.15 -24.17
CA LEU A 72 -26.77 -10.12 -23.51
C LEU A 72 -26.21 -8.72 -23.75
N GLY A 73 -24.89 -8.56 -23.72
CA GLY A 73 -24.21 -7.30 -24.01
C GLY A 73 -24.41 -6.84 -25.45
N LYS A 74 -24.17 -7.73 -26.43
CA LYS A 74 -24.34 -7.45 -27.87
C LYS A 74 -25.76 -7.03 -28.23
N ARG A 75 -26.76 -7.65 -27.59
CA ARG A 75 -28.18 -7.32 -27.80
C ARG A 75 -28.69 -6.17 -26.91
N LYS A 76 -27.83 -5.53 -26.12
CA LYS A 76 -28.17 -4.46 -25.17
C LYS A 76 -29.20 -4.88 -24.10
N LEU A 77 -29.27 -6.17 -23.75
CA LEU A 77 -30.22 -6.74 -22.79
C LEU A 77 -29.64 -6.88 -21.37
N ALA A 78 -28.35 -6.65 -21.17
CA ALA A 78 -27.67 -6.84 -19.88
C ALA A 78 -28.20 -5.96 -18.71
N GLY A 79 -29.04 -4.96 -19.00
CA GLY A 79 -29.75 -4.16 -18.01
C GLY A 79 -31.14 -4.68 -17.63
N ARG A 80 -31.68 -5.64 -18.39
CA ARG A 80 -33.01 -6.23 -18.15
C ARG A 80 -32.98 -7.39 -17.16
N VAL A 81 -31.80 -7.95 -16.91
CA VAL A 81 -31.59 -9.08 -16.01
C VAL A 81 -31.20 -8.55 -14.63
N LYS A 82 -31.89 -9.02 -13.58
CA LYS A 82 -31.71 -8.56 -12.20
C LYS A 82 -30.51 -9.27 -11.56
N LEU A 83 -29.56 -8.50 -11.03
CA LEU A 83 -28.39 -8.97 -10.29
C LEU A 83 -28.34 -8.23 -8.94
N GLU A 84 -28.06 -8.93 -7.85
CA GLU A 84 -28.05 -8.37 -6.48
C GLU A 84 -27.01 -7.25 -6.29
N ALA A 85 -25.83 -7.38 -6.90
CA ALA A 85 -24.67 -6.51 -6.66
C ALA A 85 -24.35 -5.61 -7.85
N ASP A 86 -25.35 -5.09 -8.58
CA ASP A 86 -25.08 -4.03 -9.54
C ASP A 86 -24.77 -2.73 -8.78
N GLU A 87 -23.49 -2.37 -8.69
CA GLU A 87 -22.97 -1.10 -8.16
C GLU A 87 -23.68 0.15 -8.73
N ARG A 88 -24.45 -0.02 -9.82
CA ARG A 88 -25.34 0.98 -10.43
C ARG A 88 -26.58 1.32 -9.59
N LEU A 89 -26.93 0.55 -8.56
CA LEU A 89 -28.11 0.84 -7.74
C LEU A 89 -27.93 2.12 -6.92
N TRP A 90 -26.78 2.32 -6.27
CA TRP A 90 -26.56 3.49 -5.40
C TRP A 90 -26.54 4.83 -6.14
N ALA A 91 -26.22 4.82 -7.44
CA ALA A 91 -26.27 6.02 -8.28
C ALA A 91 -27.70 6.51 -8.54
N ARG A 92 -28.70 5.63 -8.39
CA ARG A 92 -30.13 5.94 -8.61
C ARG A 92 -30.86 6.36 -7.35
N TYR A 93 -30.30 6.10 -6.17
CA TYR A 93 -30.90 6.52 -4.91
C TYR A 93 -30.81 8.05 -4.80
N PRO A 94 -31.90 8.75 -4.46
CA PRO A 94 -31.83 10.12 -3.95
C PRO A 94 -30.84 10.23 -2.79
N ASP A 95 -30.23 11.41 -2.62
CA ASP A 95 -29.22 11.65 -1.58
C ASP A 95 -29.75 11.26 -0.18
N ASP A 96 -30.97 11.68 0.15
CA ASP A 96 -31.59 11.43 1.46
C ASP A 96 -31.90 9.94 1.70
N GLU A 97 -32.38 9.23 0.69
CA GLU A 97 -32.66 7.79 0.78
C GLU A 97 -31.37 6.97 0.93
N LEU A 98 -30.31 7.37 0.21
CA LEU A 98 -28.99 6.75 0.35
C LEU A 98 -28.44 6.96 1.77
N ILE A 99 -28.53 8.19 2.29
CA ILE A 99 -28.10 8.51 3.66
C ILE A 99 -28.92 7.69 4.66
N ALA A 100 -30.25 7.67 4.55
CA ALA A 100 -31.13 6.93 5.46
C ALA A 100 -30.87 5.42 5.44
N TYR A 101 -30.67 4.85 4.25
CA TYR A 101 -30.31 3.44 4.09
C TYR A 101 -29.00 3.12 4.82
N VAL A 102 -27.95 3.91 4.58
CA VAL A 102 -26.65 3.70 5.19
C VAL A 102 -26.70 3.94 6.70
N GLN A 103 -27.47 4.93 7.16
CA GLN A 103 -27.71 5.17 8.57
C GLN A 103 -28.33 3.95 9.24
N GLY A 104 -29.40 3.38 8.68
CA GLY A 104 -30.02 2.16 9.20
C GLY A 104 -29.06 0.97 9.20
N TYR A 105 -28.16 0.86 8.20
CA TYR A 105 -27.11 -0.15 8.19
C TYR A 105 -26.10 0.05 9.33
N VAL A 106 -25.64 1.29 9.54
CA VAL A 106 -24.74 1.67 10.63
C VAL A 106 -25.35 1.33 11.99
N ASP A 107 -26.61 1.68 12.21
CA ASP A 107 -27.30 1.49 13.48
C ASP A 107 -27.46 0.00 13.82
N ARG A 108 -27.90 -0.80 12.83
CA ARG A 108 -28.11 -2.26 12.96
C ARG A 108 -26.81 -3.03 13.17
N ASN A 109 -25.74 -2.65 12.47
CA ASN A 109 -24.47 -3.37 12.53
C ASN A 109 -23.48 -2.76 13.54
N GLY A 110 -23.89 -1.70 14.25
CA GLY A 110 -23.05 -1.06 15.25
C GLY A 110 -21.77 -0.46 14.70
N ILE A 111 -21.80 0.06 13.46
CA ILE A 111 -20.61 0.58 12.77
C ILE A 111 -20.11 1.84 13.46
N ARG A 112 -18.84 1.85 13.86
CA ARG A 112 -18.23 2.92 14.69
C ARG A 112 -17.33 3.85 13.91
N SER A 113 -16.81 3.40 12.77
CA SER A 113 -15.88 4.18 11.95
C SER A 113 -16.23 4.17 10.47
N ARG A 114 -15.69 5.15 9.73
CA ARG A 114 -15.82 5.21 8.27
C ARG A 114 -15.04 4.09 7.60
N THR A 115 -13.91 3.69 8.17
CA THR A 115 -13.13 2.54 7.69
C THR A 115 -13.94 1.26 7.81
N GLU A 116 -14.55 1.03 8.97
CA GLU A 116 -15.43 -0.13 9.18
C GLU A 116 -16.64 -0.11 8.22
N LEU A 117 -17.23 1.06 7.97
CA LEU A 117 -18.28 1.21 6.97
C LEU A 117 -17.78 0.88 5.55
N ALA A 118 -16.57 1.33 5.19
CA ALA A 118 -15.97 1.05 3.89
C ALA A 118 -15.64 -0.43 3.70
N GLU A 119 -15.25 -1.13 4.76
CA GLU A 119 -14.95 -2.56 4.73
C GLU A 119 -16.23 -3.41 4.65
N LYS A 120 -17.22 -3.11 5.49
CA LYS A 120 -18.44 -3.91 5.60
C LYS A 120 -19.52 -3.55 4.56
N ALA A 121 -19.49 -2.32 4.05
CA ALA A 121 -20.47 -1.81 3.08
C ALA A 121 -19.80 -0.87 2.06
N SER A 122 -18.78 -1.38 1.36
CA SER A 122 -17.95 -0.63 0.41
C SER A 122 -18.76 0.09 -0.69
N GLY A 123 -19.76 -0.58 -1.28
CA GLY A 123 -20.61 -0.02 -2.34
C GLY A 123 -21.30 1.29 -1.96
N PRO A 124 -22.20 1.30 -0.96
CA PRO A 124 -22.87 2.52 -0.52
C PRO A 124 -21.91 3.53 0.11
N TYR A 125 -20.83 3.07 0.78
CA TYR A 125 -19.78 3.97 1.28
C TYR A 125 -19.16 4.80 0.15
N PHE A 126 -18.72 4.16 -0.95
CA PHE A 126 -18.13 4.86 -2.08
C PHE A 126 -19.14 5.75 -2.80
N ALA A 127 -20.42 5.38 -2.84
CA ALA A 127 -21.48 6.22 -3.38
C ALA A 127 -21.62 7.52 -2.58
N LEU A 128 -21.70 7.44 -1.24
CA LEU A 128 -21.72 8.60 -0.36
C LEU A 128 -20.44 9.45 -0.50
N TRP A 129 -19.28 8.81 -0.58
CA TRP A 129 -18.00 9.48 -0.73
C TRP A 129 -17.92 10.31 -2.02
N ARG A 130 -18.26 9.71 -3.17
CA ARG A 130 -18.24 10.39 -4.48
C ARG A 130 -19.20 11.58 -4.52
N ARG A 131 -20.34 11.48 -3.83
CA ARG A 131 -21.37 12.54 -3.75
C ARG A 131 -21.11 13.55 -2.62
N LYS A 132 -20.02 13.39 -1.84
CA LYS A 132 -19.70 14.22 -0.66
C LYS A 132 -20.76 14.19 0.45
N LEU A 133 -21.49 13.09 0.57
CA LEU A 133 -22.62 12.90 1.51
C LEU A 133 -22.23 12.16 2.80
N LEU A 134 -20.96 11.75 2.95
CA LEU A 134 -20.46 11.07 4.16
C LEU A 134 -20.65 11.89 5.46
N GLY A 135 -20.93 13.19 5.37
CA GLY A 135 -21.27 14.02 6.53
C GLY A 135 -22.69 13.80 7.06
N GLY A 136 -23.61 13.30 6.23
CA GLY A 136 -25.01 13.07 6.61
C GLY A 136 -25.23 11.77 7.39
N VAL A 137 -24.28 10.83 7.34
CA VAL A 137 -24.34 9.58 8.09
C VAL A 137 -23.70 9.78 9.47
N LYS A 138 -24.51 9.67 10.51
CA LYS A 138 -24.10 9.65 11.90
C LYS A 138 -23.60 8.24 12.23
N LEU A 139 -22.29 8.08 12.29
CA LEU A 139 -21.72 6.89 12.90
C LEU A 139 -22.11 6.88 14.37
N LYS A 140 -22.30 5.68 14.96
CA LYS A 140 -22.29 5.55 16.42
C LYS A 140 -20.92 6.02 16.84
N ALA A 141 -20.83 7.30 17.18
CA ALA A 141 -19.62 7.87 17.70
C ALA A 141 -19.21 6.92 18.81
N ASP A 142 -17.97 6.46 18.77
CA ASP A 142 -17.35 6.06 20.02
C ASP A 142 -17.65 7.22 20.96
N GLU A 143 -18.39 6.99 22.04
CA GLU A 143 -18.77 7.98 23.06
C GLU A 143 -17.55 8.55 23.80
N ARG A 144 -16.38 8.50 23.17
CA ARG A 144 -15.18 9.20 23.54
C ARG A 144 -15.49 10.68 23.35
N ALA A 145 -16.03 11.27 24.41
CA ALA A 145 -16.03 12.70 24.62
C ALA A 145 -14.57 13.13 24.70
N TRP A 146 -13.90 13.30 23.54
CA TRP A 146 -12.52 13.77 23.46
C TRP A 146 -12.33 15.11 24.17
N ARG A 147 -13.43 15.87 24.33
CA ARG A 147 -13.52 17.08 25.16
C ARG A 147 -13.21 16.85 26.64
N ASN A 148 -13.52 15.67 27.16
CA ASN A 148 -13.35 15.31 28.58
C ASN A 148 -11.97 14.71 28.87
N TYR A 149 -11.21 14.33 27.85
CA TYR A 149 -9.85 13.83 28.04
C TYR A 149 -8.92 15.00 28.36
N PRO A 150 -8.09 14.92 29.42
CA PRO A 150 -6.94 15.79 29.59
C PRO A 150 -5.99 15.77 28.37
N ASP A 151 -5.29 16.87 28.08
CA ASP A 151 -4.43 17.01 26.88
C ASP A 151 -3.40 15.86 26.77
N ASN A 152 -2.75 15.52 27.88
CA ASN A 152 -1.75 14.45 27.95
C ASN A 152 -2.35 13.07 27.66
N GLN A 153 -3.55 12.78 28.19
CA GLN A 153 -4.24 11.51 27.92
C GLN A 153 -4.72 11.44 26.47
N LEU A 154 -5.19 12.55 25.90
CA LEU A 154 -5.60 12.63 24.50
C LEU A 154 -4.42 12.38 23.55
N VAL A 155 -3.26 12.99 23.81
CA VAL A 155 -2.02 12.77 23.03
C VAL A 155 -1.52 11.34 23.19
N ALA A 156 -1.47 10.81 24.42
CA ALA A 156 -1.03 9.43 24.67
C ALA A 156 -1.94 8.41 23.97
N TYR A 157 -3.26 8.64 24.03
CA TYR A 157 -4.23 7.84 23.29
C TYR A 157 -3.97 7.90 21.79
N ALA A 158 -3.80 9.11 21.24
CA ALA A 158 -3.55 9.31 19.83
C ALA A 158 -2.25 8.64 19.36
N GLN A 159 -1.19 8.73 20.16
CA GLN A 159 0.08 8.06 19.86
C GLN A 159 -0.11 6.54 19.82
N LYS A 160 -0.73 5.97 20.86
CA LYS A 160 -1.02 4.54 20.91
C LYS A 160 -1.86 4.10 19.70
N PHE A 161 -2.89 4.86 19.36
CA PHE A 161 -3.75 4.57 18.20
C PHE A 161 -2.98 4.61 16.89
N VAL A 162 -2.08 5.58 16.72
CA VAL A 162 -1.18 5.69 15.57
C VAL A 162 -0.27 4.48 15.46
N ASP A 163 0.36 4.08 16.57
CA ASP A 163 1.32 2.98 16.63
C ASP A 163 0.62 1.63 16.34
N GLU A 164 -0.52 1.37 16.99
CA GLU A 164 -1.29 0.12 16.83
C GLU A 164 -1.87 -0.06 15.43
N ASN A 165 -2.20 1.04 14.73
CA ASN A 165 -2.81 1.00 13.40
C ASN A 165 -1.81 1.32 12.27
N GLY A 166 -0.53 1.47 12.59
CA GLY A 166 0.51 1.80 11.60
C GLY A 166 0.22 3.10 10.83
N ILE A 167 -0.35 4.11 11.49
CA ILE A 167 -0.77 5.35 10.84
C ILE A 167 0.43 6.26 10.59
N GLU A 168 0.81 6.38 9.33
CA GLU A 168 2.07 7.05 9.02
C GLU A 168 1.97 8.58 8.91
N SER A 169 0.78 9.18 8.94
CA SER A 169 0.65 10.63 8.76
C SER A 169 -0.60 11.21 9.38
N ARG A 170 -0.61 12.54 9.57
CA ARG A 170 -1.82 13.31 9.94
C ARG A 170 -2.99 13.03 9.01
N TYR A 171 -2.75 12.89 7.71
CA TYR A 171 -3.80 12.54 6.76
C TYR A 171 -4.33 11.12 7.03
N GLY A 172 -3.44 10.16 7.29
CA GLY A 172 -3.82 8.82 7.72
C GLY A 172 -4.69 8.85 8.98
N LEU A 173 -4.31 9.63 9.99
CA LEU A 173 -5.09 9.79 11.23
C LEU A 173 -6.46 10.41 10.95
N ARG A 174 -6.53 11.40 10.05
CA ARG A 174 -7.80 12.01 9.64
C ARG A 174 -8.75 11.00 9.01
N MET A 175 -8.22 10.08 8.23
CA MET A 175 -9.00 9.04 7.57
C MET A 175 -9.42 7.95 8.55
N ALA A 176 -8.54 7.58 9.48
CA ALA A 176 -8.80 6.54 10.48
C ALA A 176 -9.76 7.02 11.59
N ASP A 177 -9.54 8.20 12.16
CA ASP A 177 -10.36 8.78 13.21
C ASP A 177 -10.44 10.31 13.07
N CYS A 178 -11.47 10.74 12.33
CA CYS A 178 -11.73 12.15 12.10
C CYS A 178 -12.15 12.93 13.37
N GLY A 179 -12.64 12.23 14.39
CA GLY A 179 -13.03 12.83 15.67
C GLY A 179 -11.81 13.14 16.52
N LEU A 180 -10.91 12.16 16.65
CA LEU A 180 -9.65 12.29 17.36
C LEU A 180 -8.76 13.37 16.75
N ILE A 181 -8.57 13.38 15.41
CA ILE A 181 -7.74 14.41 14.79
C ILE A 181 -8.32 15.81 15.00
N LYS A 182 -9.66 15.94 14.96
CA LYS A 182 -10.34 17.21 15.18
C LYS A 182 -10.11 17.72 16.60
N ALA A 183 -10.24 16.84 17.60
CA ALA A 183 -9.97 17.18 19.00
C ALA A 183 -8.52 17.63 19.22
N LEU A 184 -7.55 16.92 18.61
CA LEU A 184 -6.13 17.31 18.66
C LEU A 184 -5.88 18.66 17.97
N TRP A 185 -6.55 18.94 16.86
CA TRP A 185 -6.41 20.21 16.13
C TRP A 185 -6.99 21.40 16.89
N GLU A 186 -8.22 21.28 17.41
CA GLU A 186 -8.89 22.33 18.17
C GLU A 186 -8.09 22.74 19.42
N ARG A 187 -7.36 21.78 20.01
CA ARG A 187 -6.53 21.98 21.20
C ARG A 187 -5.05 22.25 20.90
N LYS A 188 -4.67 22.37 19.61
CA LYS A 188 -3.27 22.56 19.16
C LYS A 188 -2.29 21.49 19.65
N LEU A 189 -2.76 20.26 19.83
CA LEU A 189 -1.98 19.12 20.33
C LEU A 189 -1.46 18.20 19.23
N LEU A 190 -1.86 18.40 17.96
CA LEU A 190 -1.53 17.47 16.88
C LEU A 190 -0.01 17.35 16.64
N ASP A 191 0.76 18.41 16.90
CA ASP A 191 2.22 18.40 16.76
C ASP A 191 2.91 17.52 17.83
N ASN A 192 2.19 17.14 18.90
CA ASN A 192 2.70 16.26 19.95
C ASN A 192 2.51 14.77 19.62
N VAL A 193 1.79 14.45 18.54
CA VAL A 193 1.61 13.07 18.05
C VAL A 193 2.66 12.82 16.97
N LYS A 194 3.49 11.80 17.17
CA LYS A 194 4.57 11.41 16.25
C LYS A 194 4.02 10.47 15.19
N PHE A 195 4.22 10.81 13.93
CA PHE A 195 3.88 9.95 12.80
C PHE A 195 5.13 9.40 12.12
N THR A 196 5.12 8.13 11.68
CA THR A 196 6.28 7.48 11.05
C THR A 196 6.67 8.07 9.69
N LYS A 197 5.71 8.63 8.94
CA LYS A 197 5.93 9.51 7.77
C LYS A 197 5.50 10.95 8.08
N ASP A 198 5.78 11.46 9.27
CA ASP A 198 5.91 12.91 9.34
C ASP A 198 6.96 13.30 8.31
N LYS A 199 6.52 14.10 7.33
CA LYS A 199 7.38 14.65 6.29
C LYS A 199 8.62 15.13 7.02
N LYS A 200 9.75 14.46 6.81
CA LYS A 200 11.03 14.85 7.43
C LYS A 200 11.07 16.35 7.33
N ALA A 201 11.11 17.00 8.48
CA ALA A 201 11.04 18.44 8.53
C ALA A 201 12.40 18.93 8.06
N TRP A 202 12.64 18.88 6.74
CA TRP A 202 13.91 19.23 6.13
C TRP A 202 14.34 20.65 6.52
N LYS A 203 13.38 21.49 6.91
CA LYS A 203 13.59 22.81 7.51
C LYS A 203 14.45 22.81 8.79
N LEU A 204 14.45 21.72 9.55
CA LEU A 204 15.21 21.57 10.80
C LEU A 204 16.64 21.08 10.55
N TYR A 205 16.91 20.50 9.39
CA TYR A 205 18.25 20.09 9.00
C TYR A 205 19.01 21.34 8.54
N SER A 206 20.24 21.49 9.02
CA SER A 206 21.24 22.35 8.39
C SER A 206 21.51 21.91 6.95
N ASP A 207 22.22 22.74 6.19
CA ASP A 207 22.52 22.42 4.79
C ASP A 207 23.52 21.26 4.69
N GLU A 208 24.46 21.18 5.64
CA GLU A 208 25.44 20.10 5.79
C GLU A 208 24.73 18.77 6.11
N GLU A 209 23.89 18.73 7.15
CA GLU A 209 23.16 17.52 7.52
C GLU A 209 22.23 17.03 6.38
N LEU A 210 21.67 17.96 5.61
CA LEU A 210 20.79 17.62 4.49
C LEU A 210 21.57 17.05 3.31
N VAL A 211 22.78 17.55 3.04
CA VAL A 211 23.69 17.01 2.01
C VAL A 211 24.19 15.63 2.43
N ASP A 212 24.67 15.47 3.67
CA ASP A 212 25.16 14.19 4.18
C ASP A 212 24.06 13.12 4.15
N TYR A 213 22.85 13.47 4.61
CA TYR A 213 21.71 12.58 4.54
C TYR A 213 21.39 12.18 3.10
N ALA A 214 21.43 13.14 2.17
CA ALA A 214 21.14 12.87 0.77
C ALA A 214 22.21 12.02 0.09
N GLN A 215 23.47 12.18 0.47
CA GLN A 215 24.59 11.38 -0.02
C GLN A 215 24.43 9.93 0.45
N ASN A 216 24.24 9.71 1.75
CA ASN A 216 24.01 8.37 2.32
C ASN A 216 22.76 7.71 1.70
N PHE A 217 21.66 8.46 1.58
CA PHE A 217 20.45 7.96 0.95
C PHE A 217 20.67 7.57 -0.51
N ALA A 218 21.48 8.33 -1.25
CA ALA A 218 21.82 8.01 -2.63
C ALA A 218 22.70 6.75 -2.71
N ASP A 219 23.69 6.63 -1.84
CA ASP A 219 24.62 5.50 -1.80
C ASP A 219 23.90 4.21 -1.42
N ASP A 220 23.13 4.22 -0.31
CA ASP A 220 22.38 3.07 0.20
C ASP A 220 21.33 2.54 -0.79
N ASN A 221 20.81 3.40 -1.65
CA ASN A 221 19.77 3.05 -2.63
C ASN A 221 20.30 2.95 -4.07
N GLY A 222 21.63 3.00 -4.27
CA GLY A 222 22.23 2.92 -5.60
C GLY A 222 21.75 4.00 -6.57
N ILE A 223 21.50 5.22 -6.09
CA ILE A 223 20.95 6.33 -6.87
C ILE A 223 22.08 7.04 -7.62
N LEU A 224 22.21 6.72 -8.90
CA LEU A 224 23.32 7.22 -9.75
C LEU A 224 23.05 8.57 -10.42
N LYS A 225 21.82 9.10 -10.34
CA LYS A 225 21.40 10.33 -11.04
C LYS A 225 20.38 11.10 -10.22
N ILE A 226 20.38 12.43 -10.33
CA ILE A 226 19.38 13.34 -9.75
C ILE A 226 17.93 12.91 -10.08
N SER A 227 17.68 12.44 -11.30
CA SER A 227 16.35 11.97 -11.71
C SER A 227 15.89 10.75 -10.92
N MET A 228 16.82 9.88 -10.49
CA MET A 228 16.52 8.73 -9.64
C MET A 228 16.27 9.20 -8.20
N LEU A 229 17.03 10.19 -7.69
CA LEU A 229 16.77 10.78 -6.37
C LEU A 229 15.35 11.37 -6.29
N ARG A 230 14.92 12.08 -7.34
CA ARG A 230 13.55 12.61 -7.41
C ARG A 230 12.50 11.50 -7.36
N LYS A 231 12.74 10.34 -7.98
CA LYS A 231 11.81 9.21 -7.97
C LYS A 231 11.78 8.50 -6.62
N ALA A 232 12.95 8.29 -6.00
CA ALA A 232 13.09 7.59 -4.73
C ALA A 232 12.67 8.46 -3.53
N GLY A 233 12.93 9.77 -3.58
CA GLY A 233 12.72 10.70 -2.47
C GLY A 233 12.37 12.11 -2.94
N ASP A 234 11.19 12.28 -3.55
CA ASP A 234 10.72 13.57 -4.10
C ASP A 234 10.72 14.69 -3.04
N SER A 235 10.42 14.39 -1.78
CA SER A 235 10.44 15.38 -0.70
C SER A 235 11.85 15.88 -0.37
N LEU A 236 12.84 14.97 -0.30
CA LEU A 236 14.26 15.28 -0.10
C LEU A 236 14.80 16.08 -1.29
N TYR A 237 14.54 15.61 -2.52
CA TYR A 237 14.92 16.31 -3.75
C TYR A 237 14.39 17.75 -3.77
N ARG A 238 13.12 17.98 -3.41
CA ARG A 238 12.54 19.33 -3.34
C ARG A 238 13.20 20.19 -2.27
N ALA A 239 13.59 19.63 -1.13
CA ALA A 239 14.29 20.36 -0.08
C ALA A 239 15.67 20.83 -0.57
N LEU A 240 16.47 19.92 -1.13
CA LEU A 240 17.78 20.22 -1.71
C LEU A 240 17.70 21.25 -2.84
N ARG A 241 16.72 21.10 -3.74
CA ARG A 241 16.50 22.05 -4.85
C ARG A 241 16.21 23.46 -4.36
N ARG A 242 15.34 23.61 -3.37
CA ARG A 242 14.95 24.91 -2.81
C ARG A 242 16.11 25.65 -2.17
N ARG A 243 17.09 24.91 -1.64
CA ARG A 243 18.29 25.45 -1.00
C ARG A 243 19.52 25.48 -1.91
N ASN A 244 19.36 25.17 -3.20
CA ASN A 244 20.46 25.07 -4.17
C ASN A 244 21.60 24.11 -3.74
N LEU A 245 21.27 23.02 -3.05
CA LEU A 245 22.24 22.05 -2.53
C LEU A 245 22.44 20.84 -3.46
N ILE A 246 21.64 20.71 -4.52
CA ILE A 246 21.78 19.61 -5.50
C ILE A 246 23.22 19.48 -6.05
N PRO A 247 23.93 20.57 -6.42
CA PRO A 247 25.30 20.46 -6.91
C PRO A 247 26.31 19.93 -5.90
N LYS A 248 25.97 19.95 -4.60
CA LYS A 248 26.82 19.43 -3.53
C LYS A 248 26.70 17.91 -3.34
N ILE A 249 25.72 17.28 -3.98
CA ILE A 249 25.53 15.82 -3.91
C ILE A 249 26.32 15.20 -5.04
N ASP A 250 27.28 14.35 -4.69
CA ASP A 250 28.06 13.58 -5.63
C ASP A 250 27.26 12.32 -5.99
N PHE A 251 26.35 12.47 -6.95
CA PHE A 251 25.73 11.31 -7.57
C PHE A 251 26.83 10.58 -8.32
N ALA A 252 27.16 9.37 -7.85
CA ALA A 252 28.02 8.45 -8.57
C ALA A 252 27.48 8.28 -9.99
N ALA A 253 27.94 9.12 -10.91
CA ALA A 253 27.46 9.14 -12.28
C ALA A 253 27.63 7.74 -12.84
N GLY A 254 26.80 7.36 -13.81
CA GLY A 254 26.88 6.04 -14.49
C GLY A 254 28.23 5.69 -15.14
N ASN A 255 29.28 6.47 -14.91
CA ASN A 255 30.68 6.07 -14.87
C ASN A 255 31.20 6.36 -13.46
N ARG A 256 31.23 5.36 -12.56
CA ARG A 256 31.95 5.49 -11.29
C ARG A 256 33.40 5.84 -11.64
N SER A 257 33.76 7.11 -11.51
CA SER A 257 35.13 7.57 -11.70
C SER A 257 35.90 7.22 -10.43
N TRP A 258 36.24 5.94 -10.28
CA TRP A 258 37.18 5.49 -9.24
C TRP A 258 38.51 6.24 -9.31
N LYS A 259 38.82 6.84 -10.47
CA LYS A 259 39.96 7.72 -10.66
C LYS A 259 39.94 8.94 -9.73
N GLY A 260 38.76 9.42 -9.33
CA GLY A 260 38.61 10.58 -8.44
C GLY A 260 38.67 10.25 -6.95
N PHE A 261 38.58 8.98 -6.57
CA PHE A 261 38.64 8.59 -5.16
C PHE A 261 40.08 8.67 -4.66
N SER A 262 40.27 9.11 -3.41
CA SER A 262 41.51 8.86 -2.69
C SER A 262 41.66 7.38 -2.41
N ASP A 263 42.88 6.92 -2.19
CA ASP A 263 43.17 5.51 -1.98
C ASP A 263 42.47 4.98 -0.70
N ASP A 264 42.41 5.78 0.36
CA ASP A 264 41.75 5.40 1.61
C ASP A 264 40.24 5.25 1.44
N LYS A 265 39.59 6.21 0.78
CA LYS A 265 38.14 6.16 0.52
C LYS A 265 37.79 4.99 -0.40
N LEU A 266 38.67 4.67 -1.36
CA LEU A 266 38.49 3.54 -2.26
C LEU A 266 38.60 2.20 -1.52
N VAL A 267 39.57 2.07 -0.60
CA VAL A 267 39.75 0.88 0.23
C VAL A 267 38.59 0.70 1.21
N GLU A 268 38.16 1.77 1.89
CA GLU A 268 37.04 1.75 2.82
C GLU A 268 35.74 1.30 2.13
N TYR A 269 35.44 1.90 0.96
CA TYR A 269 34.29 1.51 0.16
C TYR A 269 34.37 0.04 -0.28
N ALA A 270 35.55 -0.41 -0.74
CA ALA A 270 35.73 -1.80 -1.17
C ALA A 270 35.55 -2.80 -0.03
N LYS A 271 36.01 -2.47 1.20
CA LYS A 271 35.78 -3.29 2.40
C LYS A 271 34.30 -3.37 2.76
N LYS A 272 33.60 -2.23 2.77
CA LYS A 272 32.15 -2.17 3.04
C LYS A 272 31.38 -3.01 2.02
N HIS A 273 31.66 -2.81 0.73
CA HIS A 273 31.04 -3.57 -0.36
C HIS A 273 31.32 -5.07 -0.25
N ALA A 274 32.54 -5.45 0.13
CA ALA A 274 32.89 -6.86 0.32
C ALA A 274 32.14 -7.49 1.50
N ALA A 275 32.04 -6.79 2.63
CA ALA A 275 31.30 -7.26 3.81
C ALA A 275 29.78 -7.37 3.55
N GLU A 276 29.17 -6.42 2.84
CA GLU A 276 27.74 -6.41 2.54
C GLU A 276 27.29 -7.50 1.56
N ASN A 277 28.23 -8.04 0.77
CA ASN A 277 27.95 -9.01 -0.28
C ASN A 277 28.66 -10.37 -0.06
N ASP A 278 29.15 -10.62 1.16
CA ASP A 278 29.88 -11.83 1.54
C ASP A 278 31.02 -12.18 0.57
N ILE A 279 31.81 -11.18 0.17
CA ILE A 279 32.91 -11.31 -0.79
C ILE A 279 34.22 -11.57 -0.04
N GLU A 280 34.63 -12.83 0.01
CA GLU A 280 35.83 -13.26 0.74
C GLU A 280 37.10 -13.31 -0.14
N SER A 281 37.04 -12.91 -1.41
CA SER A 281 38.20 -13.02 -2.29
C SER A 281 38.30 -11.93 -3.34
N ARG A 282 39.53 -11.69 -3.81
CA ARG A 282 39.85 -10.82 -4.96
C ARG A 282 39.01 -11.19 -6.19
N THR A 283 38.82 -12.49 -6.44
CA THR A 283 38.02 -13.00 -7.57
C THR A 283 36.53 -12.72 -7.37
N GLY A 284 36.02 -12.85 -6.14
CA GLY A 284 34.64 -12.46 -5.82
C GLY A 284 34.40 -10.97 -6.06
N LEU A 285 35.36 -10.11 -5.68
CA LEU A 285 35.26 -8.67 -5.90
C LEU A 285 35.27 -8.31 -7.38
N PHE A 286 36.09 -8.99 -8.19
CA PHE A 286 36.07 -8.83 -9.64
C PHE A 286 34.73 -9.20 -10.26
N ARG A 287 34.10 -10.29 -9.79
CA ARG A 287 32.79 -10.73 -10.26
C ARG A 287 31.66 -9.77 -9.86
N SER A 288 31.76 -9.18 -8.68
CA SER A 288 30.75 -8.25 -8.14
C SER A 288 30.89 -6.85 -8.75
N ASP A 289 32.10 -6.30 -8.78
CA ASP A 289 32.41 -4.99 -9.37
C ASP A 289 33.80 -4.98 -10.02
N GLY A 290 33.85 -5.43 -11.28
CA GLY A 290 35.09 -5.48 -12.06
C GLY A 290 35.74 -4.10 -12.23
N SER A 291 34.96 -3.03 -12.26
CA SER A 291 35.47 -1.66 -12.44
C SER A 291 36.26 -1.19 -11.21
N MET A 292 35.74 -1.45 -10.01
CA MET A 292 36.42 -1.17 -8.75
C MET A 292 37.67 -2.03 -8.61
N TYR A 293 37.54 -3.33 -8.88
CA TYR A 293 38.66 -4.27 -8.84
C TYR A 293 39.83 -3.82 -9.70
N HIS A 294 39.57 -3.41 -10.95
CA HIS A 294 40.63 -2.97 -11.86
C HIS A 294 41.38 -1.73 -11.35
N ILE A 295 40.70 -0.83 -10.66
CA ILE A 295 41.32 0.40 -10.14
C ILE A 295 42.13 0.11 -8.89
N LEU A 296 41.58 -0.69 -7.96
CA LEU A 296 42.33 -1.20 -6.81
C LEU A 296 43.59 -1.94 -7.24
N ARG A 297 43.48 -2.82 -8.25
CA ARG A 297 44.63 -3.54 -8.82
C ARG A 297 45.65 -2.58 -9.42
N LYS A 298 45.20 -1.63 -10.25
CA LYS A 298 46.08 -0.65 -10.89
C LYS A 298 46.83 0.22 -9.89
N ARG A 299 46.21 0.53 -8.75
CA ARG A 299 46.79 1.33 -7.65
C ARG A 299 47.50 0.50 -6.58
N LYS A 300 47.58 -0.83 -6.73
CA LYS A 300 48.17 -1.75 -5.74
C LYS A 300 47.53 -1.65 -4.35
N LEU A 301 46.20 -1.52 -4.32
CA LEU A 301 45.39 -1.40 -3.10
C LEU A 301 44.61 -2.67 -2.75
N LEU A 302 44.73 -3.73 -3.56
CA LEU A 302 43.97 -4.97 -3.33
C LEU A 302 44.34 -5.62 -2.00
N ASP A 303 45.62 -5.61 -1.63
CA ASP A 303 46.10 -6.19 -0.37
C ASP A 303 45.40 -5.46 0.79
N ARG A 304 45.42 -4.12 0.79
CA ARG A 304 44.72 -3.27 1.79
C ARG A 304 43.24 -3.58 2.01
N VAL A 305 42.54 -4.12 1.01
CA VAL A 305 41.13 -4.54 1.11
C VAL A 305 40.99 -5.91 1.77
N PHE A 306 41.93 -6.82 1.52
CA PHE A 306 41.90 -8.22 1.94
C PHE A 306 42.99 -8.62 2.95
N ASP A 307 43.72 -7.66 3.54
CA ASP A 307 44.83 -7.88 4.49
C ASP A 307 44.45 -8.73 5.72
N ASN A 308 43.16 -9.05 5.92
CA ASN A 308 42.67 -9.90 7.02
C ASN A 308 42.45 -11.38 6.62
N LEU A 309 42.78 -11.80 5.39
CA LEU A 309 42.44 -13.15 4.88
C LEU A 309 43.64 -14.09 4.66
N ASP A 310 44.87 -13.58 4.76
CA ASP A 310 46.08 -14.34 4.43
C ASP A 310 46.91 -14.73 5.68
N GLU A 311 46.44 -14.50 6.93
CA GLU A 311 47.18 -14.87 8.15
C GLU A 311 46.89 -16.27 8.71
N ASP A 312 45.90 -17.01 8.19
CA ASP A 312 45.53 -18.37 8.65
C ASP A 312 45.74 -19.47 7.57
N GLY A 313 46.65 -19.27 6.62
CA GLY A 313 46.98 -20.22 5.52
C GLY A 313 48.33 -20.88 5.64
#